data_AF-A0A3L8PUJ2-F1
#
_entry.id   AF-A0A3L8PUJ2-F1
#
_cell.length_a   1.000
_cell.length_b   1.000
_cell.length_c   1.000
_cell.angle_alpha   90.00
_cell.angle_beta   90.00
_cell.angle_gamma   90.00
#
_symmetry.space_group_name_H-M   'P 1'
#
loop_
_entity.id
_entity.type
_entity.pdbx_description
1 polymer ?
#
loop_
_entity_poly.entity_id
_entity_poly.type
_entity_poly.pdbx_seq_one_letter_code
_entity_poly.pdbx_strand_id
1 'polypeptide(L)'
;MGMSETYTRSTTRRDRLFLLSALAIGLLTLLGKAGEEADLEKTIKANTTKTRSYSLFRQGCIYYELLPTMREEWALPLMENFYRYLKNHRIYRSVFGII
;
A
#
# COMPACT_ATOMS: atom_id res chain seq x y z
N MET A 1 -10.75 -10.67 8.74
CA MET A 1 -10.87 -9.61 9.76
C MET A 1 -12.35 -9.43 10.06
N GLY A 2 -12.87 -10.13 11.07
CA GLY A 2 -14.29 -10.08 11.44
C GLY A 2 -14.54 -9.11 12.59
N MET A 3 -15.61 -8.31 12.52
CA MET A 3 -15.99 -7.39 13.59
C MET A 3 -16.43 -8.10 14.89
N SER A 4 -16.63 -9.42 14.83
CA SER A 4 -17.00 -10.27 15.96
C SER A 4 -15.87 -10.41 17.00
N GLU A 5 -14.61 -10.30 16.58
CA GLU A 5 -13.45 -10.51 17.47
C GLU A 5 -12.91 -9.22 18.10
N THR A 6 -13.30 -8.04 17.59
CA THR A 6 -12.80 -6.75 18.05
C THR A 6 -13.79 -6.08 19.02
N TYR A 7 -13.98 -6.70 20.20
CA TYR A 7 -14.74 -6.07 21.28
C TYR A 7 -14.04 -4.76 21.70
N THR A 8 -14.62 -3.63 21.30
CA THR A 8 -14.10 -2.31 21.64
C THR A 8 -15.12 -1.62 22.52
N ARG A 9 -14.78 -1.38 23.79
CA ARG A 9 -15.67 -0.75 24.79
C ARG A 9 -16.17 0.65 24.38
N SER A 10 -15.51 1.30 23.43
CA SER A 10 -15.88 2.61 22.88
C SER A 10 -16.03 2.53 21.36
N THR A 11 -17.23 2.85 20.87
CA THR A 11 -17.56 2.95 19.44
C THR A 11 -16.68 3.99 18.75
N THR A 12 -16.44 5.13 19.38
CA THR A 12 -15.56 6.20 18.85
C THR A 12 -14.12 5.71 18.62
N ARG A 13 -13.56 4.92 19.54
CA ARG A 13 -12.21 4.34 19.36
C ARG A 13 -12.17 3.35 18.20
N ARG A 14 -13.20 2.50 18.11
CA ARG A 14 -13.35 1.53 17.02
C ARG A 14 -13.43 2.21 15.66
N ASP A 15 -14.25 3.26 15.54
CA ASP A 15 -14.46 3.95 14.28
C ASP A 15 -13.18 4.69 13.82
N ARG A 16 -12.40 5.25 14.76
CA ARG A 16 -11.06 5.82 14.48
C ARG A 16 -10.08 4.75 14.00
N LEU A 17 -10.06 3.58 14.62
CA LEU A 17 -9.21 2.47 14.19
C LEU A 17 -9.61 1.96 12.80
N PHE A 18 -10.90 1.93 12.48
CA PHE A 18 -11.36 1.58 11.13
C PHE A 18 -10.95 2.62 10.10
N LEU A 19 -11.05 3.91 10.42
CA LEU A 19 -10.57 4.96 9.53
C LEU A 19 -9.06 4.80 9.23
N LEU A 20 -8.24 4.57 10.26
CA LEU A 20 -6.80 4.35 10.10
C LEU A 20 -6.51 3.09 9.27
N SER A 21 -7.24 2.00 9.55
CA SER A 21 -7.11 0.76 8.78
C SER A 21 -7.47 0.95 7.31
N ALA A 22 -8.56 1.67 7.02
CA ALA A 22 -8.99 1.95 5.66
C ALA A 22 -7.97 2.82 4.91
N LEU A 23 -7.41 3.84 5.58
CA LEU A 23 -6.33 4.67 5.03
C LEU A 23 -5.06 3.85 4.76
N ALA A 24 -4.64 2.99 5.70
CA ALA A 24 -3.48 2.13 5.54
C ALA A 24 -3.66 1.16 4.37
N ILE A 25 -4.82 0.51 4.25
CA ILE A 25 -5.15 -0.36 3.11
C ILE A 25 -5.08 0.42 1.79
N GLY A 26 -5.61 1.65 1.77
CA GLY A 26 -5.56 2.52 0.60
C GLY A 26 -4.13 2.88 0.18
N LEU A 27 -3.29 3.31 1.14
CA LEU A 27 -1.88 3.63 0.90
C LEU A 27 -1.10 2.41 0.40
N LEU A 28 -1.25 1.27 1.05
CA LEU A 28 -0.59 0.02 0.64
C LEU A 28 -1.06 -0.43 -0.75
N THR A 29 -2.33 -0.25 -1.09
CA THR A 29 -2.84 -0.56 -2.44
C THR A 29 -2.20 0.34 -3.51
N LEU A 30 -2.00 1.63 -3.21
CA LEU A 30 -1.28 2.55 -4.10
C LEU A 30 0.19 2.19 -4.23
N LEU A 31 0.84 1.75 -3.15
CA LEU A 31 2.22 1.27 -3.17
C LEU A 31 2.37 0.03 -4.05
N GLY A 32 1.43 -0.92 -3.96
CA GLY A 32 1.38 -2.07 -4.87
C GLY A 32 1.29 -1.64 -6.34
N LYS A 33 0.40 -0.68 -6.65
CA LYS A 33 0.25 -0.14 -8.00
C LYS A 33 1.53 0.55 -8.51
N ALA A 34 2.21 1.29 -7.63
CA ALA A 34 3.49 1.91 -7.96
C ALA A 34 4.57 0.89 -8.29
N GLY A 35 4.59 -0.24 -7.58
CA GLY A 35 5.53 -1.33 -7.84
C GLY A 35 5.27 -2.08 -9.15
N GLU A 36 4.02 -2.21 -9.59
CA GLU A 36 3.73 -2.74 -10.91
C GLU A 36 4.22 -1.83 -12.04
N GLU A 37 4.07 -0.52 -11.88
CA GLU A 37 4.56 0.44 -12.86
C GLU A 37 6.09 0.53 -12.88
N ALA A 38 6.73 0.26 -11.74
CA ALA A 38 8.18 0.09 -11.64
C ALA A 38 8.68 -1.29 -12.11
N ASP A 39 7.80 -2.15 -12.65
CA ASP A 39 8.11 -3.52 -13.12
C ASP A 39 8.73 -4.44 -12.04
N LEU A 40 8.48 -4.13 -10.76
CA LEU A 40 9.02 -4.87 -9.62
C LEU A 40 8.24 -6.14 -9.30
N GLU A 41 7.12 -6.40 -9.98
CA GLU A 41 6.38 -7.65 -9.77
C GLU A 41 7.25 -8.90 -10.08
N LYS A 42 8.20 -8.76 -11.01
CA LYS A 42 9.16 -9.81 -11.40
C LYS A 42 10.13 -10.19 -10.28
N THR A 43 10.41 -9.28 -9.34
CA THR A 43 11.35 -9.55 -8.24
C THR A 43 10.67 -10.28 -7.08
N ILE A 44 9.36 -10.11 -6.92
CA ILE A 44 8.57 -10.75 -5.85
C ILE A 44 7.96 -12.08 -6.30
N LYS A 45 7.64 -12.21 -7.58
CA LYS A 45 6.97 -13.38 -8.12
C LYS A 45 7.98 -14.47 -8.49
N ALA A 46 7.88 -15.63 -7.84
CA ALA A 46 8.69 -16.81 -8.18
C ALA A 46 8.20 -17.55 -9.46
N ASN A 47 6.95 -17.29 -9.87
CA ASN A 47 6.31 -17.97 -11.01
C ASN A 47 6.46 -17.17 -12.32
N THR A 48 6.60 -17.86 -13.45
CA THR A 48 6.73 -17.26 -14.80
C THR A 48 5.40 -16.98 -15.49
N THR A 49 4.27 -17.17 -14.81
CA THR A 49 2.93 -16.95 -15.39
C THR A 49 2.66 -15.47 -15.68
N LYS A 50 1.96 -15.18 -16.79
CA LYS A 50 1.61 -13.80 -17.19
C LYS A 50 0.45 -13.19 -16.37
N THR A 51 -0.24 -13.98 -15.56
CA THR A 51 -1.35 -13.53 -14.71
C THR A 51 -0.84 -12.93 -13.40
N ARG A 52 -1.43 -11.81 -12.96
CA ARG A 52 -1.09 -11.17 -11.68
C ARG A 52 -1.24 -12.17 -10.53
N SER A 53 -0.18 -12.40 -9.75
CA SER A 53 -0.19 -13.42 -8.69
C SER A 53 -0.67 -12.92 -7.34
N TYR A 54 -0.53 -11.62 -7.10
CA TYR A 54 -0.90 -10.98 -5.84
C TYR A 54 -1.89 -9.86 -6.10
N SER A 55 -2.81 -9.61 -5.17
CA SER A 55 -3.59 -8.38 -5.21
C SER A 55 -2.67 -7.16 -4.99
N LEU A 56 -3.06 -5.98 -5.47
CA LEU A 56 -2.28 -4.75 -5.28
C LEU A 56 -2.01 -4.48 -3.80
N PHE A 57 -3.01 -4.68 -2.93
CA PHE A 57 -2.82 -4.56 -1.49
C PHE A 57 -1.73 -5.51 -0.98
N ARG A 58 -1.73 -6.78 -1.42
CA ARG A 58 -0.74 -7.76 -1.01
C ARG A 58 0.66 -7.44 -1.53
N GLN A 59 0.78 -6.99 -2.78
CA GLN A 59 2.04 -6.48 -3.33
C GLN A 59 2.55 -5.31 -2.50
N GLY A 60 1.68 -4.35 -2.19
CA GLY A 60 2.00 -3.20 -1.35
C GLY A 60 2.52 -3.57 0.03
N CYS A 61 1.89 -4.55 0.70
CA CYS A 61 2.40 -5.08 1.97
C CYS A 61 3.82 -5.64 1.83
N ILE A 62 4.08 -6.44 0.78
CA ILE A 62 5.41 -7.03 0.54
C ILE A 62 6.44 -5.93 0.28
N TYR A 63 6.12 -4.95 -0.56
CA TYR A 63 7.01 -3.81 -0.80
C TYR A 63 7.30 -3.04 0.48
N TYR A 64 6.29 -2.78 1.31
CA TYR A 64 6.46 -2.08 2.58
C TYR A 64 7.38 -2.84 3.55
N GLU A 65 7.25 -4.17 3.63
CA GLU A 65 8.13 -5.02 4.44
C GLU A 65 9.57 -5.06 3.90
N LEU A 66 9.75 -4.98 2.58
CA LEU A 66 11.06 -5.03 1.92
C LEU A 66 11.78 -3.68 1.89
N LEU A 67 11.06 -2.55 1.94
CA LEU A 67 11.62 -1.19 1.84
C LEU A 67 12.87 -0.95 2.71
N PRO A 68 12.95 -1.38 3.99
CA PRO A 68 14.12 -1.12 4.83
C PRO A 68 15.43 -1.74 4.34
N THR A 69 15.36 -2.84 3.57
CA THR A 69 16.51 -3.57 3.04
C THR A 69 16.55 -3.57 1.51
N MET A 70 15.64 -2.82 0.88
CA MET A 70 15.52 -2.75 -0.56
C MET A 70 16.72 -1.99 -1.15
N ARG A 71 17.23 -2.47 -2.29
CA ARG A 71 18.27 -1.76 -3.04
C ARG A 71 17.71 -0.44 -3.55
N GLU A 72 18.52 0.63 -3.51
CA GLU A 72 18.11 1.97 -3.95
C GLU A 72 17.61 1.99 -5.40
N GLU A 73 18.22 1.19 -6.28
CA GLU A 73 17.83 1.02 -7.68
C GLU A 73 16.36 0.59 -7.87
N TRP A 74 15.76 -0.07 -6.87
CA TRP A 74 14.35 -0.47 -6.86
C TRP A 74 13.50 0.44 -5.97
N ALA A 75 14.05 0.92 -4.86
CA ALA A 75 13.33 1.77 -3.92
C ALA A 75 13.01 3.15 -4.52
N LEU A 76 13.94 3.75 -5.28
CA LEU A 76 13.76 5.05 -5.92
C LEU A 76 12.57 5.08 -6.90
N PRO A 77 12.50 4.23 -7.95
CA PRO A 77 11.39 4.26 -8.89
C PRO A 77 10.06 3.88 -8.24
N LEU A 78 10.07 2.99 -7.23
CA LEU A 78 8.88 2.65 -6.46
C LEU A 78 8.33 3.88 -5.72
N MET A 79 9.18 4.61 -5.01
CA MET A 79 8.78 5.77 -4.21
C MET A 79 8.39 6.96 -5.08
N GLU A 80 9.05 7.18 -6.22
CA GLU A 80 8.70 8.24 -7.16
C GLU A 80 7.32 8.01 -7.78
N ASN A 81 7.05 6.78 -8.23
CA ASN A 81 5.73 6.40 -8.72
C ASN A 81 4.67 6.51 -7.62
N PHE A 82 4.97 6.06 -6.40
CA PHE A 82 4.07 6.15 -5.26
C PHE A 82 3.70 7.61 -4.95
N TYR A 83 4.69 8.50 -4.91
CA TYR A 83 4.48 9.94 -4.71
C TYR A 83 3.62 10.56 -5.81
N ARG A 84 3.85 10.17 -7.07
CA ARG A 84 3.03 10.61 -8.20
C ARG A 84 1.56 10.18 -8.06
N TYR A 85 1.31 8.95 -7.62
CA TYR A 85 -0.04 8.47 -7.35
C TYR A 85 -0.72 9.21 -6.18
N LEU A 86 0.02 9.48 -5.11
CA LEU A 86 -0.47 10.26 -3.98
C LEU A 86 -0.89 11.67 -4.40
N LYS A 87 -0.08 12.36 -5.22
CA LYS A 87 -0.40 13.69 -5.75
C LYS A 87 -1.65 13.71 -6.64
N ASN A 88 -1.86 12.67 -7.43
CA ASN A 88 -2.95 12.63 -8.40
C ASN A 88 -4.31 12.31 -7.78
N HIS A 89 -4.36 11.65 -6.61
CA HIS A 89 -5.63 11.39 -5.94
C HIS A 89 -6.07 12.55 -5.04
N ARG A 90 -7.20 13.20 -5.41
CA ARG A 90 -7.79 14.35 -4.68
C ARG A 90 -7.96 14.11 -3.17
N ILE A 91 -8.36 12.91 -2.76
CA ILE A 91 -8.56 12.56 -1.35
C ILE A 91 -7.23 12.49 -0.59
N TYR A 92 -6.18 11.93 -1.20
CA TYR A 92 -4.86 11.88 -0.55
C TYR A 92 -4.24 13.27 -0.48
N ARG A 93 -4.42 14.10 -1.51
CA ARG A 93 -4.04 15.52 -1.46
C ARG A 93 -4.74 16.29 -0.34
N SER A 94 -6.02 16.03 -0.08
CA SER A 94 -6.75 16.70 1.01
C SER A 94 -6.43 16.15 2.39
N VAL A 95 -6.18 14.84 2.51
CA VAL A 95 -5.92 14.17 3.79
C VAL A 95 -4.46 14.33 4.25
N PHE A 96 -3.50 14.23 3.33
CA PHE A 96 -2.07 14.29 3.66
C PHE A 96 -1.46 15.66 3.45
N GLY A 97 -2.09 16.57 2.69
CA GLY A 97 -1.55 17.90 2.42
C GLY A 97 -0.22 17.86 1.65
N ILE A 98 0.34 19.02 1.32
CA ILE A 98 1.69 19.11 0.73
C ILE A 98 2.67 18.70 1.83
N ILE A 99 3.06 17.41 1.87
CA ILE A 99 4.26 16.93 2.55
C ILE A 99 5.41 17.02 1.55
#